data_AF-A0A524E5Y5-F1
#
_entry.id   AF-A0A524E5Y5-F1
#
_cell.length_a   1.000
_cell.length_b   1.000
_cell.length_c   1.000
_cell.angle_alpha   90.00
_cell.angle_beta   90.00
_cell.angle_gamma   90.00
#
_symmetry.space_group_name_H-M   'P 1'
#
loop_
_entity.id
_entity.type
_entity.pdbx_description
1 polymer ?
#
loop_
_entity_poly.entity_id
_entity_poly.type
_entity_poly.pdbx_seq_one_letter_code
_entity_poly.pdbx_strand_id
1 'polypeptide(L)'
;FHTDIVDDVPQIADKWDSLISKGVIMINSAGNGYNIIGRYLNFDGTYYKKYPSYYSQWYSIGSIDHETRSYGSPASTKNSRSVFSSWYENYETGNHIVNWLDPGNGIPALKWGIDIWLNPIAIWKYHCGTSYSTPYLAGIIALVITRYHAGIGSPTDPSVQKVIEILQYASSRSTFDQKMGYGYVDAYLACGKAYTEGRLA
;
A
#
# COMPACT_ATOMS: atom_id res chain seq x y z
N PHE A 1 -22.67 -3.77 30.45
CA PHE A 1 -22.93 -2.35 30.14
C PHE A 1 -21.71 -1.82 29.41
N HIS A 2 -21.62 -1.56 28.10
CA HIS A 2 -22.47 -1.67 26.90
C HIS A 2 -21.66 -2.46 25.85
N THR A 3 -22.15 -3.59 25.37
CA THR A 3 -22.58 -3.78 23.97
C THR A 3 -22.82 -2.47 23.20
N ASP A 4 -21.82 -2.07 22.41
CA ASP A 4 -21.97 -1.22 21.22
C ASP A 4 -20.90 -1.65 20.20
N ILE A 5 -20.99 -2.89 19.71
CA ILE A 5 -20.47 -3.21 18.38
C ILE A 5 -21.58 -2.75 17.44
N VAL A 6 -21.53 -1.45 17.15
CA VAL A 6 -22.55 -0.71 16.42
C VAL A 6 -22.74 -1.30 15.03
N ASP A 7 -24.00 -1.45 14.64
CA ASP A 7 -24.57 -1.85 13.36
C ASP A 7 -24.17 -0.97 12.14
N ASP A 8 -23.00 -0.33 12.14
CA ASP A 8 -22.52 0.63 11.11
C ASP A 8 -21.73 -0.01 9.96
N VAL A 9 -21.47 -1.32 10.01
CA VAL A 9 -20.72 -2.07 8.99
C VAL A 9 -21.43 -2.10 7.61
N PRO A 10 -22.77 -2.23 7.50
CA PRO A 10 -23.45 -2.31 6.20
C PRO A 10 -23.35 -1.02 5.37
N GLN A 11 -23.57 0.15 5.98
CA GLN A 11 -23.60 1.42 5.25
C GLN A 11 -22.24 1.84 4.70
N ILE A 12 -21.17 1.42 5.36
CA ILE A 12 -19.80 1.67 4.91
C ILE A 12 -19.45 0.74 3.75
N ALA A 13 -19.86 -0.53 3.80
CA ALA A 13 -19.68 -1.49 2.70
C ALA A 13 -20.39 -1.05 1.41
N ASP A 14 -21.65 -0.61 1.50
CA ASP A 14 -22.41 -0.10 0.35
C ASP A 14 -21.74 1.11 -0.34
N LYS A 15 -21.08 1.97 0.45
CA LYS A 15 -20.30 3.10 -0.08
C LYS A 15 -19.06 2.63 -0.85
N TRP A 16 -18.39 1.57 -0.39
CA TRP A 16 -17.23 1.02 -1.09
C TRP A 16 -17.62 0.34 -2.39
N ASP A 17 -18.71 -0.44 -2.38
CA ASP A 17 -19.22 -1.06 -3.59
C ASP A 17 -19.60 0.00 -4.63
N SER A 18 -20.18 1.13 -4.19
CA SER A 18 -20.41 2.27 -5.08
C SER A 18 -19.11 2.86 -5.66
N LEU A 19 -18.03 2.97 -4.88
CA LEU A 19 -16.75 3.50 -5.38
C LEU A 19 -16.07 2.52 -6.36
N ILE A 20 -16.09 1.23 -6.04
CA ILE A 20 -15.57 0.17 -6.90
C ILE A 20 -16.33 0.13 -8.23
N SER A 21 -17.66 0.20 -8.20
CA SER A 21 -18.49 0.24 -9.42
C SER A 21 -18.24 1.47 -10.30
N LYS A 22 -17.67 2.54 -9.73
CA LYS A 22 -17.26 3.76 -10.43
C LYS A 22 -15.81 3.72 -10.91
N GLY A 23 -15.12 2.58 -10.77
CA GLY A 23 -13.74 2.42 -11.20
C GLY A 23 -12.70 3.08 -10.28
N VAL A 24 -13.05 3.34 -9.03
CA VAL A 24 -12.10 3.86 -8.04
C VAL A 24 -11.17 2.74 -7.57
N ILE A 25 -9.86 2.98 -7.65
CA ILE A 25 -8.84 2.05 -7.17
C ILE A 25 -8.72 2.20 -5.66
N MET A 26 -9.10 1.16 -4.93
CA MET A 26 -9.06 1.13 -3.47
C MET A 26 -7.74 0.53 -2.99
N ILE A 27 -6.95 1.29 -2.24
CA ILE A 27 -5.70 0.82 -1.63
C ILE A 27 -5.71 1.03 -0.13
N ASN A 28 -4.97 0.22 0.61
CA ASN A 28 -4.81 0.38 2.04
C ASN A 28 -3.43 -0.08 2.53
N SER A 29 -3.06 0.36 3.74
CA SER A 29 -1.83 -0.12 4.39
C SER A 29 -2.00 -1.54 4.91
N ALA A 30 -1.00 -2.41 4.69
CA ALA A 30 -0.99 -3.78 5.22
C ALA A 30 -0.90 -3.85 6.76
N GLY A 31 -0.51 -2.74 7.42
CA GLY A 31 -0.42 -2.62 8.88
C GLY A 31 0.98 -2.93 9.45
N ASN A 32 1.21 -2.59 10.72
CA ASN A 32 2.52 -2.65 11.37
C ASN A 32 2.58 -3.68 12.53
N GLY A 33 2.84 -4.96 12.26
CA GLY A 33 2.97 -6.04 13.26
C GLY A 33 4.40 -6.56 13.38
N TYR A 34 5.10 -6.25 14.48
CA TYR A 34 6.48 -6.70 14.73
C TYR A 34 6.58 -8.21 15.06
N ASN A 35 7.24 -8.95 14.17
CA ASN A 35 8.13 -10.12 14.32
C ASN A 35 7.94 -11.27 15.37
N ILE A 36 6.81 -11.48 16.04
CA ILE A 36 6.63 -12.75 16.82
C ILE A 36 5.57 -13.69 16.28
N ILE A 37 4.60 -13.19 15.53
CA ILE A 37 3.70 -13.92 14.65
C ILE A 37 3.24 -12.82 13.68
N GLY A 38 3.09 -13.08 12.39
CA GLY A 38 2.29 -12.20 11.53
C GLY A 38 0.84 -12.20 12.04
N ARG A 39 0.57 -11.53 13.19
CA ARG A 39 -0.64 -11.66 14.02
C ARG A 39 -1.83 -11.01 13.34
N TYR A 40 -2.25 -11.68 12.30
CA TYR A 40 -3.64 -11.93 12.00
C TYR A 40 -4.06 -13.31 12.52
N LEU A 41 -3.25 -13.90 13.41
CA LEU A 41 -3.51 -15.05 14.29
C LEU A 41 -3.17 -14.61 15.72
N ASN A 42 -4.10 -14.73 16.66
CA ASN A 42 -3.76 -14.75 18.09
C ASN A 42 -2.92 -15.99 18.40
N PHE A 43 -2.24 -16.00 19.56
CA PHE A 43 -1.57 -17.19 20.10
C PHE A 43 -2.52 -18.39 20.34
N ASP A 44 -3.84 -18.15 20.29
CA ASP A 44 -4.90 -19.14 20.45
C ASP A 44 -5.51 -19.62 19.11
N GLY A 45 -5.00 -19.16 17.96
CA GLY A 45 -5.53 -19.53 16.65
C GLY A 45 -6.71 -18.69 16.13
N THR A 46 -7.16 -17.64 16.84
CA THR A 46 -8.21 -16.73 16.31
C THR A 46 -7.67 -15.71 15.32
N TYR A 47 -8.36 -15.55 14.19
CA TYR A 47 -7.95 -14.64 13.12
C TYR A 47 -8.44 -13.20 13.39
N TYR A 48 -7.54 -12.21 13.40
CA TYR A 48 -7.99 -10.82 13.30
C TYR A 48 -8.31 -10.53 11.84
N LYS A 49 -9.55 -10.20 11.51
CA LYS A 49 -9.86 -9.57 10.22
C LYS A 49 -9.55 -8.08 10.35
N LYS A 50 -8.37 -7.59 9.93
CA LYS A 50 -8.20 -6.13 9.87
C LYS A 50 -8.97 -5.61 8.68
N TYR A 51 -10.03 -4.89 8.98
CA TYR A 51 -10.68 -3.98 8.06
C TYR A 51 -9.64 -2.96 7.52
N PRO A 52 -9.56 -2.67 6.21
CA PRO A 52 -10.31 -3.25 5.09
C PRO A 52 -9.57 -4.37 4.31
N SER A 53 -8.43 -4.89 4.78
CA SER A 53 -7.62 -5.90 4.06
C SER A 53 -8.35 -7.23 3.75
N TYR A 54 -9.55 -7.46 4.29
CA TYR A 54 -10.38 -8.62 3.95
C TYR A 54 -11.24 -8.44 2.69
N TYR A 55 -11.33 -7.23 2.11
CA TYR A 55 -12.08 -7.00 0.87
C TYR A 55 -11.21 -7.27 -0.36
N SER A 56 -11.64 -8.17 -1.25
CA SER A 56 -10.85 -8.63 -2.41
C SER A 56 -10.64 -7.58 -3.48
N GLN A 57 -11.44 -6.53 -3.43
CA GLN A 57 -11.40 -5.39 -4.31
C GLN A 57 -10.38 -4.32 -3.86
N TRP A 58 -9.77 -4.50 -2.67
CA TRP A 58 -8.79 -3.57 -2.13
C TRP A 58 -7.38 -4.13 -2.26
N TYR A 59 -6.43 -3.27 -2.64
CA TYR A 59 -5.03 -3.65 -2.74
C TYR A 59 -4.24 -3.17 -1.52
N SER A 60 -3.73 -4.11 -0.73
CA SER A 60 -3.00 -3.85 0.50
C SER A 60 -1.50 -3.70 0.25
N ILE A 61 -0.91 -2.65 0.81
CA ILE A 61 0.44 -2.18 0.51
C ILE A 61 1.33 -2.37 1.74
N GLY A 62 2.37 -3.19 1.57
CA GLY A 62 3.39 -3.42 2.59
C GLY A 62 4.55 -2.43 2.48
N SER A 63 5.50 -2.54 3.41
CA SER A 63 6.71 -1.71 3.42
C SER A 63 7.96 -2.49 3.03
N ILE A 64 8.76 -1.86 2.18
CA ILE A 64 10.14 -2.28 1.88
C ILE A 64 11.13 -1.23 2.39
N ASP A 65 12.29 -1.71 2.79
CA ASP A 65 13.45 -0.89 3.12
C ASP A 65 14.13 -0.44 1.83
N HIS A 66 14.15 0.86 1.57
CA HIS A 66 14.72 1.43 0.34
C HIS A 66 16.22 1.75 0.43
N GLU A 67 16.79 1.69 1.64
CA GLU A 67 18.20 1.90 1.91
C GLU A 67 18.70 1.03 3.07
N THR A 68 20.01 0.84 3.17
CA THR A 68 20.65 0.12 4.28
C THR A 68 21.15 1.12 5.32
N ARG A 69 20.62 1.05 6.54
CA ARG A 69 21.02 1.90 7.67
C ARG A 69 21.48 1.03 8.83
N SER A 70 22.79 1.05 9.10
CA SER A 70 23.41 0.34 10.24
C SER A 70 23.41 1.17 11.53
N TYR A 71 23.29 2.50 11.42
CA TYR A 71 23.32 3.45 12.54
C TYR A 71 22.12 4.39 12.43
N GLY A 72 21.27 4.41 13.47
CA GLY A 72 20.02 5.18 13.51
C GLY A 72 18.79 4.29 13.70
N SER A 73 17.75 4.83 14.33
CA SER A 73 16.45 4.18 14.44
C SER A 73 15.49 4.85 13.44
N PRO A 74 14.86 4.09 12.53
CA PRO A 74 14.85 2.63 12.40
C PRO A 74 15.96 2.06 11.50
N ALA A 75 16.64 1.01 11.98
CA ALA A 75 17.59 0.23 11.19
C ALA A 75 16.88 -0.42 9.98
N SER A 76 17.62 -0.60 8.89
CA SER A 76 17.06 -1.10 7.63
C SER A 76 18.09 -1.84 6.79
N THR A 77 17.63 -2.76 5.96
CA THR A 77 18.45 -3.44 4.94
C THR A 77 17.79 -3.28 3.59
N LYS A 78 18.45 -2.62 2.64
CA LYS A 78 17.88 -2.31 1.33
C LYS A 78 17.29 -3.55 0.65
N ASN A 79 16.14 -3.39 0.02
CA ASN A 79 15.36 -4.43 -0.67
C ASN A 79 14.78 -5.52 0.24
N SER A 80 14.83 -5.33 1.56
CA SER A 80 14.17 -6.23 2.53
C SER A 80 12.75 -5.73 2.81
N ARG A 81 11.80 -6.65 2.99
CA ARG A 81 10.54 -6.29 3.64
C ARG A 81 10.87 -5.67 5.00
N SER A 82 10.32 -4.49 5.28
CA SER A 82 10.52 -3.83 6.57
C SER A 82 9.96 -4.70 7.68
N VAL A 83 10.71 -4.86 8.78
CA VAL A 83 10.41 -5.87 9.82
C VAL A 83 9.00 -5.75 10.40
N PHE A 84 8.48 -4.51 10.46
CA PHE A 84 7.16 -4.18 10.98
C PHE A 84 6.03 -4.43 9.96
N SER A 85 6.31 -4.49 8.66
CA SER A 85 5.28 -4.62 7.63
C SER A 85 4.54 -5.93 7.82
N SER A 86 3.22 -5.92 7.95
CA SER A 86 2.46 -7.16 8.17
C SER A 86 2.28 -7.97 6.88
N TRP A 87 2.07 -9.28 7.03
CA TRP A 87 1.75 -10.26 5.97
C TRP A 87 0.99 -11.45 6.59
N TYR A 88 0.42 -12.36 5.78
CA TYR A 88 -0.15 -13.64 6.24
C TYR A 88 0.74 -14.81 5.86
N GLU A 89 0.75 -15.88 6.66
CA GLU A 89 1.45 -17.13 6.36
C GLU A 89 0.56 -18.14 5.59
N ASN A 90 -0.77 -18.09 5.70
CA ASN A 90 -1.68 -19.05 5.02
C ASN A 90 -2.60 -18.39 3.99
N TYR A 91 -2.72 -19.03 2.82
CA TYR A 91 -3.57 -18.66 1.70
C TYR A 91 -4.95 -19.31 1.85
N GLU A 92 -5.79 -18.84 2.78
CA GLU A 92 -7.09 -19.49 3.00
C GLU A 92 -8.30 -18.66 2.53
N THR A 93 -8.12 -17.36 2.26
CA THR A 93 -9.25 -16.49 1.90
C THR A 93 -8.87 -15.44 0.86
N GLY A 94 -8.63 -15.87 -0.39
CA GLY A 94 -8.85 -15.10 -1.63
C GLY A 94 -8.14 -13.75 -1.85
N ASN A 95 -7.49 -13.18 -0.83
CA ASN A 95 -6.88 -11.87 -0.85
C ASN A 95 -5.41 -11.97 -0.58
N HIS A 96 -4.65 -11.47 -1.54
CA HIS A 96 -3.27 -11.10 -1.38
C HIS A 96 -3.20 -9.95 -0.37
N ILE A 97 -2.93 -10.26 0.90
CA ILE A 97 -2.81 -9.25 1.99
C ILE A 97 -1.71 -8.22 1.71
N VAL A 98 -0.77 -8.57 0.85
CA VAL A 98 0.25 -7.65 0.35
C VAL A 98 0.25 -7.84 -1.16
N ASN A 99 -0.23 -6.85 -1.89
CA ASN A 99 -0.20 -6.84 -3.36
C ASN A 99 1.12 -6.28 -3.86
N TRP A 100 1.61 -5.22 -3.22
CA TRP A 100 2.88 -4.56 -3.51
C TRP A 100 3.56 -4.09 -2.24
N LEU A 101 4.85 -3.76 -2.37
CA LEU A 101 5.63 -3.10 -1.34
C LEU A 101 6.06 -1.73 -1.83
N ASP A 102 6.05 -0.76 -0.94
CA ASP A 102 6.62 0.57 -1.20
C ASP A 102 7.46 1.07 -0.04
N PRO A 103 8.35 2.06 -0.25
CA PRO A 103 9.15 2.65 0.81
C PRO A 103 8.29 3.08 2.00
N GLY A 104 8.53 2.46 3.16
CA GLY A 104 7.79 2.79 4.38
C GLY A 104 8.67 2.89 5.62
N ASN A 105 9.98 2.64 5.50
CA ASN A 105 10.91 2.66 6.62
C ASN A 105 11.97 3.75 6.43
N GLY A 106 12.05 4.68 7.39
CA GLY A 106 12.94 5.84 7.33
C GLY A 106 12.46 6.86 6.30
N ILE A 107 11.16 7.12 6.27
CA ILE A 107 10.56 8.14 5.41
C ILE A 107 10.69 9.50 6.13
N PRO A 108 11.30 10.51 5.51
CA PRO A 108 11.35 11.84 6.10
C PRO A 108 9.94 12.43 6.11
N ALA A 109 9.43 12.73 7.30
CA ALA A 109 8.14 13.37 7.49
C ALA A 109 8.28 14.59 8.39
N LEU A 110 7.43 15.59 8.14
CA LEU A 110 7.37 16.80 8.94
C LEU A 110 6.64 16.50 10.25
N LYS A 111 7.35 16.64 11.38
CA LYS A 111 6.75 16.57 12.71
C LYS A 111 6.49 17.98 13.21
N TRP A 112 5.21 18.30 13.39
CA TRP A 112 4.79 19.50 14.09
C TRP A 112 5.05 19.38 15.59
N GLY A 113 5.51 20.47 16.17
CA GLY A 113 5.77 20.56 17.60
C GLY A 113 5.73 22.01 18.06
N ILE A 114 6.11 22.19 19.32
CA ILE A 114 6.19 23.48 19.98
C ILE A 114 7.61 23.57 20.55
N ASP A 115 8.29 24.70 20.37
CA ASP A 115 9.60 24.94 20.98
C ASP A 115 9.49 25.30 22.47
N ILE A 116 10.65 25.55 23.11
CA ILE A 116 10.70 25.92 24.53
C ILE A 116 10.03 27.27 24.86
N TRP A 117 9.73 28.07 23.83
CA TRP A 117 9.12 29.41 23.92
C TRP A 117 7.65 29.40 23.48
N LEU A 118 7.06 28.22 23.33
CA LEU A 118 5.67 28.03 22.88
C LEU A 118 5.40 28.42 21.41
N ASN A 119 6.44 28.56 20.59
CA ASN A 119 6.27 28.81 19.16
C ASN A 119 6.06 27.51 18.39
N PRO A 120 5.16 27.48 17.38
CA PRO A 120 5.03 26.33 16.50
C PRO A 120 6.32 26.13 15.69
N ILE A 121 6.84 24.91 15.73
CA ILE A 121 8.00 24.51 14.92
C ILE A 121 7.68 23.26 14.11
N ALA A 122 8.39 23.09 13.00
CA ALA A 122 8.28 21.93 12.15
C ALA A 122 9.69 21.35 11.94
N ILE A 123 9.89 20.10 12.35
CA ILE A 123 11.18 19.42 12.23
C ILE A 123 11.04 18.17 11.37
N TRP A 124 11.99 18.00 10.45
CA TRP A 124 12.08 16.77 9.67
C TRP A 124 12.57 15.63 10.55
N LYS A 125 11.81 14.53 10.57
CA LYS A 125 12.20 13.29 11.25
C LYS A 125 11.94 12.10 10.35
N TYR A 126 12.77 11.08 10.51
CA TYR A 126 12.49 9.79 9.90
C TYR A 126 11.41 9.06 10.67
N HIS A 127 10.44 8.53 9.93
CA HIS A 127 9.33 7.74 10.43
C HIS A 127 9.29 6.38 9.74
N CYS A 128 8.55 5.45 10.34
CA CYS A 128 8.27 4.15 9.74
C CYS A 128 6.81 3.76 9.85
N GLY A 129 6.32 3.02 8.87
CA GLY A 129 4.98 2.45 8.82
C GLY A 129 4.47 2.23 7.41
N THR A 130 3.63 1.22 7.25
CA THR A 130 2.90 0.94 5.98
C THR A 130 1.94 2.07 5.58
N SER A 131 1.56 2.92 6.53
CA SER A 131 0.87 4.19 6.29
C SER A 131 1.68 5.19 5.46
N TYR A 132 3.02 5.07 5.46
CA TYR A 132 3.88 5.85 4.56
C TYR A 132 4.04 5.18 3.20
N SER A 133 4.05 3.83 3.11
CA SER A 133 4.13 3.11 1.83
C SER A 133 2.89 3.32 0.95
N THR A 134 1.70 3.33 1.54
CA THR A 134 0.43 3.44 0.81
C THR A 134 0.34 4.68 -0.10
N PRO A 135 0.65 5.91 0.38
CA PRO A 135 0.64 7.09 -0.48
C PRO A 135 1.74 7.09 -1.56
N TYR A 136 2.85 6.35 -1.42
CA TYR A 136 3.82 6.18 -2.52
C TYR A 136 3.16 5.46 -3.69
N LEU A 137 2.50 4.32 -3.47
CA LEU A 137 1.79 3.64 -4.55
C LEU A 137 0.66 4.49 -5.11
N ALA A 138 -0.07 5.23 -4.27
CA ALA A 138 -1.11 6.16 -4.72
C ALA A 138 -0.55 7.17 -5.73
N GLY A 139 0.64 7.71 -5.44
CA GLY A 139 1.36 8.61 -6.34
C GLY A 139 1.76 7.93 -7.66
N ILE A 140 2.25 6.69 -7.60
CA ILE A 140 2.60 5.90 -8.80
C ILE A 140 1.34 5.63 -9.64
N ILE A 141 0.22 5.24 -9.04
CA ILE A 141 -1.07 5.03 -9.71
C ILE A 141 -1.53 6.31 -10.40
N ALA A 142 -1.45 7.46 -9.72
CA ALA A 142 -1.81 8.75 -10.30
C ALA A 142 -0.92 9.10 -11.51
N LEU A 143 0.39 8.84 -11.43
CA LEU A 143 1.31 9.00 -12.55
C LEU A 143 0.98 8.06 -13.70
N VAL A 144 0.68 6.79 -13.43
CA VAL A 144 0.26 5.80 -14.43
C VAL A 144 -0.99 6.28 -15.17
N ILE A 145 -2.04 6.70 -14.46
CA ILE A 145 -3.27 7.23 -15.08
C ILE A 145 -2.96 8.47 -15.92
N THR A 146 -2.16 9.39 -15.40
CA THR A 146 -1.75 10.61 -16.12
C THR A 146 -1.00 10.28 -17.41
N ARG A 147 -0.04 9.35 -17.35
CA ARG A 147 0.75 8.93 -18.52
C ARG A 147 -0.07 8.12 -19.49
N TYR A 148 -1.04 7.35 -19.01
CA TYR A 148 -2.02 6.68 -19.85
C TYR A 148 -2.84 7.71 -20.62
N HIS A 149 -3.37 8.76 -20.01
CA HIS A 149 -4.12 9.80 -20.75
C HIS A 149 -3.28 10.60 -21.75
N ALA A 150 -1.95 10.63 -21.57
CA ALA A 150 -1.03 11.26 -22.51
C ALA A 150 -0.48 10.29 -23.59
N GLY A 151 -0.98 9.06 -23.65
CA GLY A 151 -0.37 7.96 -24.41
C GLY A 151 -0.59 7.97 -25.93
N ILE A 152 -0.36 6.83 -26.58
CA ILE A 152 -0.42 6.66 -28.06
C ILE A 152 -1.07 5.35 -28.53
N GLY A 153 -1.75 4.62 -27.66
CA GLY A 153 -2.46 3.36 -27.89
C GLY A 153 -3.99 3.46 -27.97
N SER A 154 -4.69 3.62 -26.83
CA SER A 154 -6.14 3.40 -26.66
C SER A 154 -6.96 4.67 -26.41
N PRO A 155 -8.01 4.99 -27.18
CA PRO A 155 -8.79 6.24 -27.03
C PRO A 155 -9.66 6.35 -25.77
N THR A 156 -9.59 5.39 -24.84
CA THR A 156 -10.47 5.28 -23.66
C THR A 156 -9.69 5.47 -22.35
N ASP A 157 -10.37 5.88 -21.28
CA ASP A 157 -9.76 5.94 -19.94
C ASP A 157 -9.38 4.53 -19.46
N PRO A 158 -8.29 4.37 -18.68
CA PRO A 158 -7.86 3.05 -18.23
C PRO A 158 -8.86 2.48 -17.23
N SER A 159 -9.27 1.22 -17.43
CA SER A 159 -9.98 0.48 -16.39
C SER A 159 -9.08 0.21 -15.18
N VAL A 160 -9.68 -0.08 -14.02
CA VAL A 160 -8.93 -0.52 -12.83
C VAL A 160 -8.01 -1.68 -13.18
N GLN A 161 -8.54 -2.70 -13.88
CA GLN A 161 -7.76 -3.86 -14.28
C GLN A 161 -6.56 -3.50 -15.17
N LYS A 162 -6.72 -2.55 -16.09
CA LYS A 162 -5.62 -2.06 -16.93
C LYS A 162 -4.52 -1.40 -16.09
N VAL A 163 -4.87 -0.59 -15.10
CA VAL A 163 -3.89 -0.02 -14.17
C VAL A 163 -3.14 -1.12 -13.41
N ILE A 164 -3.85 -2.14 -12.91
CA ILE A 164 -3.25 -3.28 -12.23
C ILE A 164 -2.27 -4.05 -13.12
N GLU A 165 -2.61 -4.31 -14.38
CA GLU A 165 -1.72 -4.96 -15.35
C GLU A 165 -0.42 -4.17 -15.56
N ILE A 166 -0.52 -2.84 -15.67
CA ILE A 166 0.64 -1.96 -15.81
C ILE A 166 1.52 -2.03 -14.56
N LEU A 167 0.92 -1.98 -13.36
CA LEU A 167 1.67 -2.11 -12.10
C LEU A 167 2.37 -3.46 -12.00
N GLN A 168 1.68 -4.57 -12.31
CA GLN A 168 2.25 -5.91 -12.31
C GLN A 168 3.39 -6.06 -13.31
N TYR A 169 3.25 -5.52 -14.52
CA TYR A 169 4.32 -5.50 -15.52
C TYR A 169 5.58 -4.80 -15.01
N ALA A 170 5.40 -3.66 -14.33
CA ALA A 170 6.49 -2.85 -13.79
C ALA A 170 6.96 -3.30 -12.40
N SER A 171 6.44 -4.41 -11.89
CA SER A 171 6.79 -4.89 -10.56
C SER A 171 8.15 -5.59 -10.55
N SER A 172 8.86 -5.50 -9.43
CA SER A 172 10.18 -6.12 -9.26
C SER A 172 10.14 -7.66 -9.23
N ARG A 173 8.96 -8.27 -9.20
CA ARG A 173 8.75 -9.72 -9.22
C ARG A 173 7.72 -10.08 -10.28
N SER A 174 8.02 -11.11 -11.06
CA SER A 174 7.10 -11.69 -12.05
C SER A 174 6.12 -12.69 -11.44
N THR A 175 6.40 -13.18 -10.23
CA THR A 175 5.55 -14.12 -9.50
C THR A 175 5.14 -13.56 -8.15
N PHE A 176 3.91 -13.87 -7.75
CA PHE A 176 3.36 -13.44 -6.48
C PHE A 176 4.06 -14.15 -5.31
N ASP A 177 4.47 -13.37 -4.31
CA ASP A 177 4.99 -13.83 -3.04
C ASP A 177 4.06 -13.42 -1.91
N GLN A 178 3.73 -14.31 -0.99
CA GLN A 178 2.74 -14.00 0.04
C GLN A 178 3.18 -12.91 1.03
N LYS A 179 4.49 -12.73 1.23
CA LYS A 179 5.07 -11.74 2.15
C LYS A 179 5.39 -10.43 1.45
N MET A 180 5.65 -10.48 0.14
CA MET A 180 6.14 -9.35 -0.65
C MET A 180 5.22 -8.93 -1.80
N GLY A 181 4.13 -9.63 -2.04
CA GLY A 181 3.27 -9.43 -3.21
C GLY A 181 4.03 -9.62 -4.51
N TYR A 182 3.79 -8.73 -5.48
CA TYR A 182 4.60 -8.60 -6.69
C TYR A 182 5.90 -7.81 -6.46
N GLY A 183 6.22 -7.46 -5.22
CA GLY A 183 7.39 -6.62 -4.88
C GLY A 183 7.09 -5.15 -5.01
N TYR A 184 8.12 -4.34 -5.28
CA TYR A 184 7.96 -2.90 -5.49
C TYR A 184 7.71 -2.57 -6.95
N VAL A 185 7.02 -1.45 -7.21
CA VAL A 185 6.74 -0.99 -8.57
C VAL A 185 7.82 -0.02 -9.03
N ASP A 186 8.42 -0.29 -10.19
CA ASP A 186 9.27 0.67 -10.87
C ASP A 186 8.39 1.72 -11.57
N ALA A 187 8.35 2.93 -11.01
CA ALA A 187 7.52 4.01 -11.52
C ALA A 187 7.88 4.42 -12.96
N TYR A 188 9.15 4.33 -13.37
CA TYR A 188 9.59 4.67 -14.71
C TYR A 188 9.07 3.66 -15.72
N LEU A 189 9.23 2.36 -15.44
CA LEU A 189 8.69 1.28 -16.27
C LEU A 189 7.15 1.34 -16.34
N ALA A 190 6.48 1.59 -15.21
CA ALA A 190 5.03 1.72 -15.14
C ALA A 190 4.53 2.89 -16.00
N CYS A 191 5.17 4.06 -15.89
CA CYS A 191 4.84 5.23 -16.70
C CYS A 191 5.09 5.02 -18.20
N GLY A 192 6.19 4.36 -18.57
CA GLY A 192 6.50 4.03 -19.95
C GLY A 192 5.48 3.08 -20.56
N LYS A 193 5.11 2.03 -19.83
CA LYS A 193 4.08 1.07 -20.22
C LYS A 193 2.70 1.73 -20.33
N ALA A 194 2.36 2.59 -19.38
CA ALA A 194 1.12 3.36 -19.40
C ALA A 194 1.02 4.25 -20.66
N TYR A 195 2.11 4.93 -21.01
CA TYR A 195 2.14 5.79 -22.20
C TYR A 195 1.96 4.99 -23.50
N THR A 196 2.61 3.84 -23.64
CA THR A 196 2.51 3.03 -24.87
C THR A 196 1.16 2.35 -25.04
N GLU A 197 0.45 2.05 -23.95
CA GLU A 197 -0.91 1.50 -23.98
C GLU A 197 -2.01 2.57 -23.88
N GLY A 198 -1.63 3.82 -23.59
CA GLY A 198 -2.51 4.92 -23.20
C GLY A 198 -3.18 5.66 -24.35
N ARG A 199 -3.97 6.70 -24.09
CA ARG A 199 -4.74 7.44 -25.08
C ARG A 199 -3.93 8.26 -26.05
N LEU A 200 -3.95 7.84 -27.32
CA LEU A 200 -3.56 8.64 -28.47
C LEU A 200 -4.44 9.91 -28.48
N ALA A 201 -3.84 11.03 -28.10
CA ALA A 201 -4.47 12.34 -28.00
C ALA A 201 -4.88 12.87 -29.38
#